data_AF-A0A949US60-F1
#
_entry.id   AF-A0A949US60-F1
#
_cell.length_a   1.000
_cell.length_b   1.000
_cell.length_c   1.000
_cell.angle_alpha   90.00
_cell.angle_beta   90.00
_cell.angle_gamma   90.00
#
_symmetry.space_group_name_H-M   'P 1'
#
loop_
_entity.id
_entity.type
_entity.pdbx_description
1 polymer ?
#
loop_
_entity_poly.entity_id
_entity_poly.type
_entity_poly.pdbx_seq_one_letter_code
_entity_poly.pdbx_strand_id
1 'polypeptide(L)' 'MAWDPLLQNFMRPDNDSRADHIIKEEILDKLLAQGAEIEFAVDDRNQVVNMWRRRGITCLQCDYGNF' A
#
# COMPACT_ATOMS: atom_id res chain seq x y z
N MET A 1 21.53 12.34 0.28
CA MET A 1 20.78 12.07 1.52
C MET A 1 20.36 10.62 1.47
N ALA A 2 20.66 9.83 2.50
CA ALA A 2 20.22 8.44 2.57
C ALA A 2 18.69 8.40 2.68
N TRP A 3 18.07 7.45 2.00
CA TRP A 3 16.64 7.18 2.11
C TRP A 3 16.37 6.68 3.54
N ASP A 4 15.55 7.39 4.32
CA ASP A 4 15.06 6.92 5.61
C ASP A 4 13.66 6.30 5.40
N PRO A 5 13.54 4.97 5.42
CA PRO A 5 12.27 4.27 5.19
C PRO A 5 11.18 4.67 6.20
N LEU A 6 11.56 5.13 7.40
CA LEU A 6 10.64 5.33 8.52
C LEU A 6 10.03 6.73 8.56
N LEU A 7 10.47 7.66 7.70
CA LEU A 7 10.03 9.05 7.70
C LEU A 7 9.05 9.42 6.58
N GLN A 8 8.65 8.49 5.71
CA GLN A 8 7.72 8.78 4.61
C GLN A 8 6.30 8.33 4.90
N ASN A 9 5.37 9.28 4.94
CA ASN A 9 3.93 9.03 5.12
C ASN A 9 3.16 9.40 3.85
N PHE A 10 2.48 8.41 3.27
CA PHE A 10 1.55 8.59 2.15
C PHE A 10 0.13 8.35 2.65
N MET A 11 -0.75 9.32 2.43
CA MET A 11 -2.13 9.29 2.91
C MET A 11 -3.10 9.53 1.77
N ARG A 12 -4.35 9.14 2.00
CA ARG A 12 -5.49 9.48 1.16
C ARG A 12 -5.60 11.02 1.03
N PRO A 13 -5.79 11.57 -0.18
CA PRO A 13 -6.06 12.99 -0.36
C PRO A 13 -7.37 13.44 0.29
N ASP A 14 -7.42 14.70 0.68
CA ASP A 14 -8.64 15.30 1.23
C ASP A 14 -9.81 15.17 0.22
N ASN A 15 -10.99 14.86 0.76
CA ASN A 15 -12.24 14.69 0.01
C ASN A 15 -12.26 13.54 -1.03
N ASP A 16 -11.31 12.61 -0.99
CA ASP A 16 -11.36 11.39 -1.80
C ASP A 16 -12.06 10.25 -1.05
N SER A 17 -13.23 9.82 -1.52
CA SER A 17 -14.04 8.76 -0.90
C SER A 17 -13.93 7.40 -1.62
N ARG A 18 -13.04 7.25 -2.60
CA ARG A 18 -12.84 5.98 -3.32
C ARG A 18 -12.32 4.89 -2.37
N ALA A 19 -12.52 3.62 -2.71
CA ALA A 19 -12.11 2.51 -1.85
C ALA A 19 -10.60 2.52 -1.54
N ASP A 20 -10.21 2.07 -0.34
CA ASP A 20 -8.80 2.10 0.13
C ASP A 20 -7.84 1.38 -0.81
N HIS A 21 -8.26 0.26 -1.38
CA HIS A 21 -7.42 -0.51 -2.30
C HIS A 21 -7.06 0.27 -3.57
N ILE A 22 -7.94 1.17 -4.04
CA ILE A 22 -7.66 2.06 -5.19
C ILE A 22 -6.60 3.08 -4.80
N ILE A 23 -6.76 3.74 -3.65
CA ILE A 23 -5.84 4.78 -3.20
C ILE A 23 -4.45 4.20 -2.90
N LYS A 24 -4.39 3.05 -2.22
CA LYS A 24 -3.13 2.37 -1.91
C LYS A 24 -2.43 1.84 -3.16
N GLU A 25 -3.18 1.43 -4.18
CA GLU A 25 -2.63 1.06 -5.48
C GLU A 25 -1.97 2.27 -6.18
N GLU A 26 -2.61 3.44 -6.18
CA GLU A 26 -2.02 4.67 -6.71
C GLU A 26 -0.77 5.11 -5.93
N ILE A 27 -0.73 4.89 -4.62
CA ILE A 27 0.46 5.13 -3.79
C ILE A 27 1.58 4.16 -4.19
N LEU A 28 1.28 2.87 -4.37
CA LEU A 28 2.24 1.89 -4.85
C LEU A 28 2.82 2.31 -6.20
N ASP A 29 1.99 2.72 -7.15
CA ASP A 29 2.43 3.18 -8.47
C ASP A 29 3.44 4.33 -8.36
N LYS A 30 3.18 5.30 -7.47
CA LYS A 30 4.09 6.42 -7.22
C LYS A 30 5.42 5.98 -6.61
N LEU A 31 5.40 5.06 -5.65
CA LEU A 31 6.61 4.52 -5.02
C LEU A 31 7.48 3.77 -6.03
N LEU A 32 6.87 2.89 -6.83
CA LEU A 32 7.58 2.13 -7.87
C LEU A 32 8.16 3.06 -8.94
N ALA A 33 7.41 4.10 -9.36
CA ALA A 33 7.90 5.10 -10.30
C ALA A 33 9.08 5.93 -9.76
N GLN A 34 9.20 6.05 -8.42
CA GLN A 34 10.34 6.68 -7.76
C GLN A 34 11.51 5.71 -7.52
N GLY A 35 11.41 4.46 -7.97
CA GLY A 35 12.45 3.44 -7.83
C GLY A 35 12.47 2.76 -6.46
N ALA A 36 11.38 2.81 -5.70
CA ALA A 36 11.30 2.08 -4.43
C ALA A 36 11.28 0.56 -4.68
N GLU A 37 12.10 -0.16 -3.93
CA GLU A 37 12.06 -1.62 -3.85
C GLU A 37 11.20 -2.02 -2.65
N ILE A 38 10.09 -2.72 -2.90
CA ILE A 38 9.12 -3.09 -1.87
C ILE A 38 9.23 -4.60 -1.59
N GLU A 39 9.82 -4.95 -0.46
CA GLU A 39 9.99 -6.35 -0.03
C GLU A 39 8.65 -7.01 0.34
N PHE A 40 7.84 -6.32 1.12
CA PHE A 40 6.51 -6.79 1.53
C PHE A 40 5.62 -5.63 2.01
N ALA A 41 4.32 -5.90 2.09
CA ALA A 41 3.33 -5.07 2.75
C ALA A 41 2.74 -5.80 3.97
N VAL A 42 2.36 -5.04 5.00
CA VAL A 42 1.55 -5.54 6.13
C VAL A 42 0.22 -4.81 6.09
N ASP A 43 -0.89 -5.55 5.96
CA ASP A 43 -2.23 -4.98 5.80
C ASP A 43 -3.27 -5.98 6.31
N ASP A 44 -4.34 -5.52 6.93
CA ASP A 44 -5.38 -6.37 7.53
C ASP A 44 -6.57 -6.59 6.59
N ARG A 45 -6.96 -5.57 5.81
CA ARG A 45 -8.22 -5.53 5.06
C ARG A 45 -8.18 -6.36 3.78
N ASN A 46 -9.11 -7.31 3.62
CA ASN A 46 -9.11 -8.31 2.53
C ASN A 46 -9.00 -7.69 1.14
N GLN A 47 -9.76 -6.63 0.85
CA GLN A 47 -9.73 -5.96 -0.45
C GLN A 47 -8.37 -5.33 -0.77
N VAL A 48 -7.65 -4.86 0.26
CA VAL A 48 -6.33 -4.23 0.11
C VAL A 48 -5.24 -5.31 0.02
N VAL A 49 -5.31 -6.34 0.87
CA VAL A 49 -4.45 -7.53 0.80
C VAL A 49 -4.51 -8.18 -0.59
N ASN A 50 -5.72 -8.35 -1.14
CA ASN A 50 -5.91 -8.90 -2.48
C ASN A 50 -5.31 -7.99 -3.56
N MET A 51 -5.36 -6.67 -3.37
CA MET A 51 -4.70 -5.73 -4.28
C MET A 51 -3.18 -5.89 -4.24
N TRP A 52 -2.55 -5.89 -3.06
CA TRP A 52 -1.10 -6.10 -2.93
C TRP A 52 -0.65 -7.39 -3.63
N ARG A 53 -1.36 -8.50 -3.36
CA ARG A 53 -1.08 -9.81 -3.97
C ARG A 53 -1.26 -9.81 -5.50
N ARG A 54 -2.33 -9.20 -6.02
CA ARG A 54 -2.56 -9.03 -7.48
C ARG A 54 -1.43 -8.24 -8.14
N ARG A 55 -0.86 -7.29 -7.42
CA ARG A 55 0.26 -6.45 -7.86
C ARG A 55 1.64 -7.09 -7.67
N GLY A 56 1.69 -8.36 -7.26
CA GLY A 56 2.93 -9.12 -7.10
C GLY A 56 3.69 -8.81 -5.81
N ILE A 57 3.08 -8.08 -4.87
CA ILE A 57 3.70 -7.76 -3.58
C ILE A 57 3.31 -8.82 -2.55
N THR A 58 4.31 -9.39 -1.88
CA THR A 58 4.09 -10.26 -0.72
C THR A 58 3.36 -9.47 0.36
N CYS A 59 2.16 -9.92 0.76
CA CYS A 59 1.37 -9.25 1.78
C CYS A 59 1.12 -10.16 2.99
N LEU A 60 1.66 -9.72 4.14
CA LEU A 60 1.47 -10.33 5.45
C LEU A 60 0.16 -9.80 6.05
N GLN A 61 -0.88 -10.64 6.03
CA GLN A 61 -2.17 -10.27 6.59
C GLN A 61 -2.15 -10.45 8.10
N CYS A 62 -2.18 -9.35 8.85
CA CYS A 62 -1.93 -9.38 10.29
C CYS A 62 -3.16 -9.72 11.15
N ASP A 63 -4.37 -9.56 10.62
CA ASP A 63 -5.63 -9.90 11.31
C ASP A 63 -6.75 -10.21 10.29
N TYR A 64 -7.94 -10.59 10.79
CA TYR A 64 -9.15 -10.77 9.98
C TYR A 64 -9.54 -9.47 9.26
N GLY A 65 -9.88 -9.57 7.98
CA GLY A 65 -10.02 -8.40 7.10
C GLY A 65 -11.34 -8.26 6.35
N ASN A 66 -12.40 -8.97 6.73
CA ASN A 66 -13.64 -9.01 5.93
C ASN A 66 -14.57 -7.81 6.21
N PHE A 67 -14.14 -6.61 5.82
CA PHE A 67 -14.87 -5.34 5.95
C PHE A 67 -14.45 -4.34 4.87
#